data_AF-A0A8B8FJW1-F1
#
_entry.id   AF-A0A8B8FJW1-F1
#
_cell.length_a   1.000
_cell.length_b   1.000
_cell.length_c   1.000
_cell.angle_alpha   90.00
_cell.angle_beta   90.00
_cell.angle_gamma   90.00
#
_symmetry.space_group_name_H-M   'P 1'
#
loop_
_entity.id
_entity.type
_entity.pdbx_description
1 polymer ?
#
loop_
_entity_poly.entity_id
_entity_poly.type
_entity_poly.pdbx_seq_one_letter_code
_entity_poly.pdbx_strand_id
1 'polypeptide(L)'
;MYSVEWQKRGLPHAHILIWLVEKIRPNEVDAVISAEIPNVQVDPGLHEVVIKNMIHGPCGTLNQNSPCMMDGKCSKRYPRTLISETITGNDGYPLYRRRSTADNGKSTIVKLNQQDIEIDNRWIVPYSPILLKTFKAHINVESCHSVKSIKYICKYVTKGSDMAVIGIGAENSNNEVTQYQMGRYVSSNEAVWRIFSFPIHERHPSVVHLAVHLENGQRMYFTAQNAVQRAAQPPSTTLTSFFETCQNDDFAQTLLYSEMPKYYTWNQSSRRFIRRKQGKPVPGYTDVYSTDAIGRIYSVHPSNDECFYLRLLLVNVRGPTSFQQLRTVDGELCGSYKEACQRLQLLENDAHWDQTLNDAVISSHAHQIRTLFSIIISTCFPSNPIDLWIKYKDYMCDDILYQIQNRMGNPNI
;
A
#
# COMPACT_ATOMS: atom_id res chain seq x y z
N MET A 1 -9.93 -5.71 -6.26
CA MET A 1 -9.07 -6.87 -5.92
C MET A 1 -9.97 -7.93 -5.30
N TYR A 2 -9.82 -9.19 -5.69
CA TYR A 2 -10.55 -10.27 -5.02
C TYR A 2 -9.69 -11.53 -4.84
N SER A 3 -10.12 -12.39 -3.93
CA SER A 3 -9.62 -13.75 -3.74
C SER A 3 -10.78 -14.69 -3.44
N VAL A 4 -10.85 -15.82 -4.13
CA VAL A 4 -11.77 -16.91 -3.85
C VAL A 4 -11.04 -17.96 -3.04
N GLU A 5 -11.61 -18.36 -1.90
CA GLU A 5 -11.13 -19.46 -1.07
C GLU A 5 -12.20 -20.55 -0.96
N TRP A 6 -11.75 -21.80 -0.80
CA TRP A 6 -12.61 -22.92 -0.44
C TRP A 6 -12.27 -23.34 0.98
N GLN A 7 -13.28 -23.40 1.83
CA GLN A 7 -13.14 -23.90 3.19
C GLN A 7 -13.52 -25.38 3.20
N LYS A 8 -12.86 -26.19 4.04
CA LYS A 8 -13.00 -27.67 4.12
C LYS A 8 -14.42 -28.26 4.08
N ARG A 9 -15.47 -27.48 4.35
CA ARG A 9 -16.87 -27.93 4.39
C ARG A 9 -17.87 -26.96 3.72
N GLY A 10 -17.38 -26.01 2.91
CA GLY A 10 -18.19 -24.85 2.49
C GLY A 10 -18.32 -24.64 0.98
N LEU A 11 -19.29 -23.81 0.63
CA LEU A 11 -19.37 -23.12 -0.66
C LEU A 11 -18.14 -22.21 -0.85
N PRO A 12 -17.77 -21.87 -2.09
CA PRO A 12 -16.70 -20.90 -2.34
C PRO A 12 -16.99 -19.59 -1.62
N HIS A 13 -15.95 -19.02 -1.01
CA HIS A 13 -16.03 -17.77 -0.29
C HIS A 13 -15.15 -16.72 -0.98
N ALA A 14 -15.74 -15.59 -1.34
CA ALA A 14 -15.02 -14.51 -2.00
C ALA A 14 -14.70 -13.39 -1.02
N HIS A 15 -13.44 -13.02 -0.93
CA HIS A 15 -12.96 -11.81 -0.27
C HIS A 15 -12.75 -10.75 -1.35
N ILE A 16 -13.48 -9.64 -1.29
CA ILE A 16 -13.47 -8.61 -2.33
C ILE A 16 -13.15 -7.26 -1.68
N LEU A 17 -12.17 -6.56 -2.23
CA LEU A 17 -11.84 -5.18 -1.90
C LEU A 17 -12.18 -4.29 -3.09
N ILE A 18 -13.09 -3.35 -2.84
CA ILE A 18 -13.62 -2.39 -3.80
C ILE A 18 -13.07 -1.01 -3.44
N TRP A 19 -12.48 -0.34 -4.42
CA TRP A 19 -12.13 1.09 -4.31
C TRP A 19 -13.24 1.88 -4.99
N LEU A 20 -13.83 2.79 -4.24
CA LEU A 20 -14.83 3.71 -4.77
C LEU A 20 -14.12 4.85 -5.49
N VAL A 21 -14.74 5.33 -6.57
CA VAL A 21 -14.27 6.52 -7.30
C VAL A 21 -14.31 7.73 -6.38
N GLU A 22 -15.40 7.88 -5.64
CA GLU A 22 -15.57 8.90 -4.62
C GLU A 22 -15.46 8.28 -3.22
N LYS A 23 -14.65 8.90 -2.37
CA LYS A 23 -14.41 8.41 -1.02
C LYS A 23 -15.64 8.72 -0.14
N ILE A 24 -16.20 7.66 0.46
CA ILE A 24 -17.23 7.77 1.51
C ILE A 24 -16.64 8.48 2.74
N ARG A 25 -17.32 9.52 3.22
CA ARG A 25 -17.01 10.23 4.46
C ARG A 25 -17.61 9.47 5.66
N PRO A 26 -17.05 9.63 6.88
CA PRO A 26 -17.57 8.94 8.07
C PRO A 26 -19.10 9.10 8.28
N ASN A 27 -19.64 10.28 8.00
CA ASN A 27 -21.08 10.59 8.12
C ASN A 27 -21.96 10.01 6.99
N GLU A 28 -21.35 9.41 5.95
CA GLU A 28 -22.04 8.82 4.80
C GLU A 28 -22.08 7.29 4.88
N VAL A 29 -21.38 6.68 5.85
CA VAL A 29 -21.28 5.20 5.97
C VAL A 29 -22.67 4.56 6.11
N ASP A 30 -23.54 5.15 6.93
CA ASP A 30 -24.89 4.64 7.21
C ASP A 30 -25.82 4.70 5.98
N ALA A 31 -25.46 5.46 4.95
CA ALA A 31 -26.20 5.51 3.69
C ALA A 31 -25.91 4.28 2.80
N VAL A 32 -24.78 3.60 3.02
CA VAL A 32 -24.29 2.52 2.16
C VAL A 32 -24.24 1.18 2.88
N ILE A 33 -23.98 1.19 4.18
CA ILE A 33 -23.87 0.01 5.04
C ILE A 33 -24.84 0.14 6.21
N SER A 34 -25.58 -0.92 6.49
CA SER A 34 -26.47 -1.04 7.63
C SER A 34 -26.12 -2.28 8.44
N ALA A 35 -26.33 -2.23 9.74
CA ALA A 35 -26.29 -3.38 10.63
C ALA A 35 -27.60 -3.52 11.42
N GLU A 36 -28.71 -3.09 10.81
CA GLU A 36 -30.05 -3.06 11.42
C GLU A 36 -31.02 -3.97 10.65
N ILE A 37 -32.02 -4.49 11.34
CA ILE A 37 -33.19 -5.15 10.74
C ILE A 37 -34.02 -4.08 10.02
N PRO A 38 -34.25 -4.21 8.69
CA PRO A 38 -35.05 -3.27 7.93
C PRO A 38 -36.50 -3.19 8.41
N ASN A 39 -37.18 -2.08 8.17
CA ASN A 39 -38.62 -2.02 8.41
C ASN A 39 -39.37 -2.82 7.33
N VAL A 40 -40.05 -3.89 7.74
CA VAL A 40 -40.84 -4.76 6.84
C VAL A 40 -41.91 -4.01 6.05
N GLN A 41 -42.47 -2.91 6.59
CA GLN A 41 -43.47 -2.10 5.89
C GLN A 41 -42.87 -1.20 4.81
N VAL A 42 -41.57 -0.90 4.92
CA VAL A 42 -40.87 0.01 3.98
C VAL A 42 -40.17 -0.79 2.88
N ASP A 43 -39.44 -1.85 3.26
CA ASP A 43 -38.76 -2.73 2.31
C ASP A 43 -38.88 -4.20 2.75
N PRO A 44 -40.03 -4.86 2.45
CA PRO A 44 -40.26 -6.24 2.86
C PRO A 44 -39.25 -7.21 2.24
N GLY A 45 -38.80 -6.93 1.01
CA GLY A 45 -37.82 -7.77 0.31
C GLY A 45 -36.44 -7.72 0.97
N LEU A 46 -35.96 -6.52 1.34
CA LEU A 46 -34.71 -6.42 2.10
C LEU A 46 -34.84 -7.06 3.48
N HIS A 47 -35.97 -6.84 4.17
CA HIS A 47 -36.24 -7.45 5.47
C HIS A 47 -36.12 -8.97 5.41
N GLU A 48 -36.81 -9.62 4.47
CA GLU A 48 -36.75 -11.08 4.29
C GLU A 48 -35.29 -11.57 4.10
N VAL A 49 -34.52 -10.91 3.23
CA VAL A 49 -33.15 -11.33 2.92
C VAL A 49 -32.22 -11.11 4.12
N VAL A 50 -32.39 -10.02 4.89
CA VAL A 50 -31.60 -9.75 6.11
C VAL A 50 -31.89 -10.80 7.18
N ILE A 51 -33.16 -11.10 7.45
CA ILE A 51 -33.52 -12.14 8.42
C ILE A 51 -32.97 -13.51 7.98
N LYS A 52 -33.05 -13.83 6.69
CA LYS A 52 -32.58 -15.12 6.20
C LYS A 52 -31.06 -15.28 6.23
N ASN A 53 -30.31 -14.23 5.90
CA ASN A 53 -28.90 -14.35 5.55
C ASN A 53 -27.93 -13.55 6.43
N MET A 54 -28.39 -12.56 7.20
CA MET A 54 -27.48 -11.63 7.89
C MET A 54 -27.56 -11.72 9.42
N ILE A 55 -28.32 -12.64 9.99
CA ILE A 55 -28.30 -12.89 11.44
C ILE A 55 -27.09 -13.77 11.76
N HIS A 56 -26.24 -13.32 12.69
CA HIS A 56 -25.08 -14.10 13.14
C HIS A 56 -25.44 -15.27 14.06
N GLY A 57 -26.41 -15.04 14.97
CA GLY A 57 -26.71 -15.91 16.10
C GLY A 57 -27.97 -16.76 15.93
N PRO A 58 -28.48 -17.35 17.04
CA PRO A 58 -28.06 -17.11 18.44
C PRO A 58 -26.80 -17.90 18.84
N CYS A 59 -25.88 -17.24 19.57
CA CYS A 59 -24.68 -17.84 20.17
C CYS A 59 -24.45 -17.28 21.59
N GLY A 60 -23.35 -17.65 22.25
CA GLY A 60 -23.03 -17.10 23.58
C GLY A 60 -23.85 -17.76 24.67
N THR A 61 -24.43 -16.97 25.57
CA THR A 61 -25.31 -17.47 26.63
C THR A 61 -26.58 -18.13 26.08
N LEU A 62 -27.03 -17.71 24.89
CA LEU A 62 -28.20 -18.29 24.21
C LEU A 62 -27.89 -19.65 23.56
N ASN A 63 -26.62 -19.89 23.20
CA ASN A 63 -26.19 -21.15 22.60
C ASN A 63 -24.66 -21.31 22.68
N GLN A 64 -24.19 -22.05 23.68
CA GLN A 64 -22.76 -22.30 23.89
C GLN A 64 -22.16 -23.29 22.86
N ASN A 65 -23.01 -24.07 22.17
CA ASN A 65 -22.59 -25.07 21.18
C ASN A 65 -22.41 -24.50 19.77
N SER A 66 -22.61 -23.18 19.58
CA SER A 66 -22.43 -22.55 18.28
C SER A 66 -20.97 -22.65 17.79
N PRO A 67 -20.72 -22.91 16.49
CA PRO A 67 -19.35 -23.06 15.95
C PRO A 67 -18.44 -21.83 16.13
N CYS A 68 -19.04 -20.65 16.37
CA CYS A 68 -18.30 -19.41 16.60
C CYS A 68 -17.77 -19.28 18.04
N MET A 69 -18.17 -20.15 18.96
CA MET A 69 -17.79 -20.09 20.37
C MET A 69 -16.34 -20.58 20.56
N MET A 70 -15.52 -19.77 21.23
CA MET A 70 -14.18 -20.12 21.69
C MET A 70 -14.01 -19.60 23.11
N ASP A 71 -13.50 -20.43 24.02
CA ASP A 71 -13.27 -20.07 25.43
C ASP A 71 -14.49 -19.42 26.12
N GLY A 72 -15.69 -19.97 25.85
CA GLY A 72 -16.95 -19.49 26.42
C GLY A 72 -17.45 -18.14 25.86
N LYS A 73 -16.78 -17.56 24.86
CA LYS A 73 -17.17 -16.29 24.21
C LYS A 73 -17.32 -16.45 22.70
N CYS A 74 -18.17 -15.62 22.09
CA CYS A 74 -18.26 -15.59 20.63
C CYS A 74 -16.97 -14.98 20.06
N SER A 75 -16.25 -15.73 19.23
CA SER A 75 -15.04 -15.28 18.52
C SER A 75 -15.28 -14.08 17.60
N LYS A 76 -16.53 -13.86 17.18
CA LYS A 76 -16.98 -12.73 16.35
C LYS A 76 -17.56 -11.57 17.17
N ARG A 77 -17.50 -11.65 18.51
CA ARG A 77 -17.92 -10.63 19.47
C ARG A 77 -19.41 -10.27 19.38
N TYR A 78 -20.26 -11.27 19.16
CA TYR A 78 -21.72 -11.11 19.25
C TYR A 78 -22.23 -11.53 20.64
N PRO A 79 -23.31 -10.91 21.14
CA PRO A 79 -24.03 -9.76 20.56
C PRO A 79 -23.17 -8.47 20.55
N ARG A 80 -23.36 -7.62 19.54
CA ARG A 80 -22.69 -6.32 19.44
C ARG A 80 -23.35 -5.28 20.35
N THR A 81 -22.65 -4.18 20.64
CA THR A 81 -23.21 -3.06 21.41
C THR A 81 -24.23 -2.29 20.57
N LEU A 82 -25.33 -1.86 21.20
CA LEU A 82 -26.29 -0.92 20.59
C LEU A 82 -25.73 0.49 20.65
N ILE A 83 -25.72 1.19 19.52
CA ILE A 83 -25.21 2.56 19.36
C ILE A 83 -26.10 3.30 18.36
N SER A 84 -26.41 4.56 18.64
CA SER A 84 -27.33 5.39 17.84
C SER A 84 -26.72 5.90 16.54
N GLU A 85 -25.39 5.92 16.44
CA GLU A 85 -24.65 6.41 15.27
C GLU A 85 -23.39 5.57 15.03
N THR A 86 -22.93 5.50 13.79
CA THR A 86 -21.69 4.80 13.43
C THR A 86 -20.47 5.57 13.94
N ILE A 87 -19.58 4.87 14.64
CA ILE A 87 -18.34 5.43 15.19
C ILE A 87 -17.15 4.87 14.41
N THR A 88 -16.44 5.73 13.69
CA THR A 88 -15.19 5.37 13.00
C THR A 88 -14.01 5.48 13.96
N GLY A 89 -13.41 4.35 14.36
CA GLY A 89 -12.22 4.32 15.23
C GLY A 89 -10.88 4.19 14.48
N ASN A 90 -9.76 4.36 15.19
CA ASN A 90 -8.39 4.26 14.64
C ASN A 90 -7.97 2.81 14.27
N ASP A 91 -8.70 1.79 14.73
CA ASP A 91 -8.33 0.38 14.57
C ASP A 91 -8.84 -0.31 13.29
N GLY A 92 -9.42 0.46 12.37
CA GLY A 92 -9.59 0.06 10.98
C GLY A 92 -10.95 -0.51 10.57
N TYR A 93 -11.84 -0.80 11.53
CA TYR A 93 -13.24 -1.16 11.28
C TYR A 93 -14.16 -0.26 12.12
N PRO A 94 -15.19 0.37 11.53
CA PRO A 94 -16.17 1.14 12.28
C PRO A 94 -17.02 0.29 13.23
N LEU A 95 -17.51 0.91 14.29
CA LEU A 95 -18.63 0.39 15.06
C LEU A 95 -19.90 0.90 14.39
N TYR A 96 -20.64 0.03 13.70
CA TYR A 96 -21.86 0.44 12.99
C TYR A 96 -23.01 0.73 13.93
N ARG A 97 -23.81 1.74 13.54
CA ARG A 97 -25.11 2.04 14.13
C ARG A 97 -25.97 0.78 14.26
N ARG A 98 -26.48 0.56 15.47
CA ARG A 98 -27.39 -0.52 15.85
C ARG A 98 -28.35 0.06 16.89
N ARG A 99 -29.46 0.64 16.44
CA ARG A 99 -30.41 1.27 17.37
C ARG A 99 -31.15 0.24 18.19
N SER A 100 -31.44 0.59 19.44
CA SER A 100 -32.28 -0.20 20.33
C SER A 100 -33.75 -0.11 19.89
N THR A 101 -34.61 -0.99 20.39
CA THR A 101 -36.06 -0.89 20.13
C THR A 101 -36.67 0.41 20.69
N ALA A 102 -36.10 0.96 21.76
CA ALA A 102 -36.48 2.28 22.30
C ALA A 102 -36.08 3.44 21.37
N ASP A 103 -35.07 3.25 20.53
CA ASP A 103 -34.58 4.21 19.53
C ASP A 103 -34.96 3.77 18.10
N ASN A 104 -36.21 3.33 17.89
CA ASN A 104 -36.75 2.92 16.59
C ASN A 104 -36.05 1.72 15.91
N GLY A 105 -35.13 1.04 16.58
CA GLY A 105 -34.57 -0.25 16.17
C GLY A 105 -35.66 -1.33 16.14
N LYS A 106 -35.37 -2.43 15.43
CA LYS A 106 -36.31 -3.54 15.25
C LYS A 106 -35.76 -4.81 15.90
N SER A 107 -36.68 -5.69 16.27
CA SER A 107 -36.40 -7.05 16.70
C SER A 107 -37.17 -8.04 15.83
N THR A 108 -36.73 -9.29 15.83
CA THR A 108 -37.42 -10.41 15.20
C THR A 108 -37.29 -11.64 16.09
N ILE A 109 -38.17 -12.61 15.87
CA ILE A 109 -38.08 -13.91 16.52
C ILE A 109 -37.31 -14.86 15.61
N VAL A 110 -36.35 -15.59 16.18
CA VAL A 110 -35.65 -16.71 15.54
C VAL A 110 -35.87 -17.99 16.33
N LYS A 111 -36.04 -19.10 15.62
CA LYS A 111 -36.21 -20.43 16.23
C LYS A 111 -34.87 -21.09 16.45
N LEU A 112 -34.56 -21.43 17.71
CA LEU A 112 -33.41 -22.24 18.09
C LEU A 112 -33.88 -23.37 18.99
N ASN A 113 -33.56 -24.63 18.64
CA ASN A 113 -33.93 -25.80 19.44
C ASN A 113 -35.42 -25.84 19.83
N GLN A 114 -36.31 -25.48 18.90
CA GLN A 114 -37.76 -25.39 19.11
C GLN A 114 -38.23 -24.30 20.10
N GLN A 115 -37.33 -23.40 20.51
CA GLN A 115 -37.65 -22.22 21.31
C GLN A 115 -37.62 -20.96 20.43
N ASP A 116 -38.59 -20.09 20.64
CA ASP A 116 -38.64 -18.77 20.04
C ASP A 116 -37.76 -17.82 20.84
N ILE A 117 -36.72 -17.29 20.20
CA ILE A 117 -35.77 -16.34 20.80
C ILE A 117 -35.92 -15.00 20.10
N GLU A 118 -36.20 -13.96 20.87
CA GLU A 118 -36.18 -12.60 20.37
C GLU A 118 -34.73 -12.11 20.20
N ILE A 119 -34.42 -11.63 19.01
CA ILE A 119 -33.14 -11.00 18.69
C ILE A 119 -33.38 -9.60 18.10
N ASP A 120 -32.44 -8.70 18.35
CA ASP A 120 -32.48 -7.34 17.83
C ASP A 120 -31.26 -7.03 16.96
N ASN A 121 -31.09 -5.74 16.64
CA ASN A 121 -29.98 -5.20 15.87
C ASN A 121 -28.58 -5.59 16.39
N ARG A 122 -28.42 -6.11 17.61
CA ARG A 122 -27.10 -6.59 18.11
C ARG A 122 -26.57 -7.80 17.36
N TRP A 123 -27.44 -8.53 16.67
CA TRP A 123 -27.12 -9.81 16.02
C TRP A 123 -26.90 -9.72 14.51
N ILE A 124 -27.13 -8.55 13.92
CA ILE A 124 -27.09 -8.38 12.47
C ILE A 124 -25.66 -8.15 11.98
N VAL A 125 -25.21 -8.95 11.03
CA VAL A 125 -23.94 -8.77 10.34
C VAL A 125 -24.06 -7.55 9.42
N PRO A 126 -23.10 -6.61 9.40
CA PRO A 126 -23.14 -5.44 8.52
C PRO A 126 -23.30 -5.82 7.05
N TYR A 127 -24.17 -5.12 6.33
CA TYR A 127 -24.50 -5.41 4.93
C TYR A 127 -24.73 -4.12 4.14
N SER A 128 -24.58 -4.20 2.82
CA SER A 128 -25.08 -3.16 1.92
C SER A 128 -26.47 -3.56 1.39
N PRO A 129 -27.51 -2.74 1.57
CA PRO A 129 -28.85 -3.03 1.06
C PRO A 129 -28.88 -3.38 -0.43
N ILE A 130 -28.09 -2.67 -1.23
CA ILE A 130 -28.02 -2.85 -2.69
C ILE A 130 -27.44 -4.23 -3.04
N LEU A 131 -26.28 -4.57 -2.49
CA LEU A 131 -25.64 -5.85 -2.75
C LEU A 131 -26.51 -7.01 -2.25
N LEU A 132 -27.11 -6.86 -1.08
CA LEU A 132 -27.91 -7.91 -0.47
C LEU A 132 -29.19 -8.20 -1.27
N LYS A 133 -29.90 -7.17 -1.74
CA LYS A 133 -31.07 -7.33 -2.63
C LYS A 133 -30.71 -7.93 -3.99
N THR A 134 -29.52 -7.60 -4.50
CA THR A 134 -29.05 -8.07 -5.81
C THR A 134 -28.71 -9.57 -5.78
N PHE A 135 -27.96 -10.01 -4.78
CA PHE A 135 -27.41 -11.37 -4.74
C PHE A 135 -28.18 -12.34 -3.84
N LYS A 136 -29.01 -11.84 -2.92
CA LYS A 136 -29.82 -12.63 -1.97
C LYS A 136 -29.02 -13.71 -1.21
N ALA A 137 -27.80 -13.37 -0.81
CA ALA A 137 -26.85 -14.26 -0.15
C ALA A 137 -26.25 -13.60 1.11
N HIS A 138 -25.56 -14.38 1.95
CA HIS A 138 -24.82 -13.83 3.10
C HIS A 138 -23.62 -13.00 2.60
N ILE A 139 -23.69 -11.67 2.72
CA ILE A 139 -22.63 -10.74 2.27
C ILE A 139 -22.29 -9.78 3.42
N ASN A 140 -21.20 -10.05 4.13
CA ASN A 140 -20.67 -9.12 5.12
C ASN A 140 -19.95 -7.96 4.42
N VAL A 141 -20.38 -6.72 4.66
CA VAL A 141 -19.80 -5.52 4.05
C VAL A 141 -19.20 -4.65 5.13
N GLU A 142 -17.91 -4.36 4.99
CA GLU A 142 -17.15 -3.60 5.96
C GLU A 142 -16.52 -2.35 5.32
N SER A 143 -16.72 -1.18 5.92
CA SER A 143 -16.03 0.04 5.51
C SER A 143 -14.58 0.03 6.00
N CYS A 144 -13.66 0.10 5.04
CA CYS A 144 -12.24 -0.13 5.27
C CYS A 144 -11.45 1.17 5.14
N HIS A 145 -10.89 1.67 6.25
CA HIS A 145 -10.14 2.94 6.27
C HIS A 145 -8.66 2.79 6.62
N SER A 146 -8.17 1.55 6.81
CA SER A 146 -6.82 1.30 7.30
C SER A 146 -6.05 0.28 6.46
N VAL A 147 -4.73 0.33 6.57
CA VAL A 147 -3.83 -0.70 6.01
C VAL A 147 -4.11 -2.09 6.63
N LYS A 148 -4.64 -2.18 7.85
CA LYS A 148 -5.02 -3.46 8.47
C LYS A 148 -6.09 -4.17 7.62
N SER A 149 -7.05 -3.43 7.09
CA SER A 149 -8.12 -3.97 6.23
C SER A 149 -7.56 -4.45 4.88
N ILE A 150 -6.56 -3.77 4.33
CA ILE A 150 -5.87 -4.22 3.11
C ILE A 150 -5.02 -5.48 3.39
N LYS A 151 -4.32 -5.53 4.52
CA LYS A 151 -3.57 -6.73 4.93
C LYS A 151 -4.48 -7.95 5.07
N TYR A 152 -5.73 -7.76 5.49
CA TYR A 152 -6.71 -8.84 5.60
C TYR A 152 -6.96 -9.52 4.26
N ILE A 153 -7.19 -8.80 3.16
CA ILE A 153 -7.39 -9.44 1.86
C ILE A 153 -6.09 -10.09 1.34
N CYS A 154 -4.94 -9.44 1.55
CA CYS A 154 -3.65 -10.00 1.17
C CYS A 154 -3.37 -11.35 1.84
N LYS A 155 -3.82 -11.53 3.10
CA LYS A 155 -3.73 -12.82 3.80
C LYS A 155 -4.36 -13.93 2.98
N TYR A 156 -5.56 -13.73 2.42
CA TYR A 156 -6.26 -14.78 1.66
C TYR A 156 -5.59 -15.08 0.32
N VAL A 157 -4.96 -14.09 -0.30
CA VAL A 157 -4.13 -14.28 -1.50
C VAL A 157 -2.90 -15.14 -1.21
N THR A 158 -2.34 -15.08 0.01
CA THR A 158 -1.10 -15.79 0.39
C THR A 158 -1.28 -16.99 1.31
N LYS A 159 -2.50 -17.28 1.79
CA LYS A 159 -2.81 -18.31 2.81
C LYS A 159 -2.46 -19.74 2.35
N GLY A 160 -2.35 -19.96 1.04
CA GLY A 160 -2.13 -21.29 0.46
C GLY A 160 -3.36 -22.18 0.54
N SER A 161 -3.27 -23.38 -0.03
CA SER A 161 -4.34 -24.38 0.05
C SER A 161 -4.38 -25.05 1.43
N ASP A 162 -5.57 -25.47 1.85
CA ASP A 162 -5.70 -26.33 3.03
C ASP A 162 -4.91 -27.63 2.81
N MET A 163 -4.08 -27.98 3.80
CA MET A 163 -3.28 -29.21 3.77
C MET A 163 -3.74 -30.18 4.85
N ALA A 164 -3.61 -31.47 4.56
CA ALA A 164 -3.79 -32.56 5.48
C ALA A 164 -2.46 -33.32 5.60
N VAL A 165 -2.11 -33.70 6.83
CA VAL A 165 -0.98 -34.59 7.10
C VAL A 165 -1.54 -36.01 7.20
N ILE A 166 -1.03 -36.91 6.38
CA ILE A 166 -1.43 -38.30 6.29
C ILE A 166 -0.28 -39.14 6.83
N GLY A 167 -0.53 -39.91 7.88
CA GLY A 167 0.42 -40.92 8.36
C GLY A 167 0.38 -42.14 7.46
N ILE A 168 1.50 -42.51 6.85
CA ILE A 168 1.67 -43.74 6.09
C ILE A 168 2.47 -44.69 6.96
N GLY A 169 1.75 -45.50 7.74
CA GLY A 169 2.39 -46.53 8.56
C GLY A 169 2.95 -47.64 7.67
N ALA A 170 4.26 -47.81 7.67
CA ALA A 170 4.86 -49.13 7.50
C ALA A 170 5.31 -49.58 8.89
N GLU A 171 4.84 -50.75 9.34
CA GLU A 171 5.33 -51.37 10.57
C GLU A 171 6.87 -51.44 10.49
N ASN A 172 7.54 -50.85 11.48
CA ASN A 172 9.01 -50.89 11.68
C ASN A 172 9.90 -50.02 10.77
N SER A 173 9.50 -48.79 10.43
CA SER A 173 10.46 -47.79 9.90
C SER A 173 10.62 -46.60 10.85
N ASN A 174 11.79 -46.44 11.47
CA ASN A 174 12.12 -45.33 12.39
C ASN A 174 12.45 -44.00 11.65
N ASN A 175 11.83 -43.75 10.50
CA ASN A 175 12.07 -42.54 9.70
C ASN A 175 10.83 -41.65 9.69
N GLU A 176 10.83 -40.65 10.57
CA GLU A 176 9.77 -39.66 10.77
C GLU A 176 9.38 -38.93 9.47
N VAL A 177 10.34 -38.68 8.57
CA VAL A 177 10.09 -37.96 7.30
C VAL A 177 9.31 -38.81 6.30
N THR A 178 9.51 -40.13 6.31
CA THR A 178 8.76 -41.06 5.43
C THR A 178 7.41 -41.48 6.01
N GLN A 179 7.21 -41.31 7.32
CA GLN A 179 5.98 -41.68 8.00
C GLN A 179 4.82 -40.70 7.75
N TYR A 180 5.09 -39.48 7.33
CA TYR A 180 4.05 -38.46 7.11
C TYR A 180 4.14 -37.87 5.70
N GLN A 181 3.02 -37.90 4.98
CA GLN A 181 2.86 -37.18 3.73
C GLN A 181 1.93 -35.99 3.90
N MET A 182 2.28 -34.86 3.28
CA MET A 182 1.42 -33.69 3.21
C MET A 182 0.64 -33.72 1.89
N GLY A 183 -0.69 -33.83 1.98
CA GLY A 183 -1.60 -33.75 0.86
C GLY A 183 -2.35 -32.41 0.85
N ARG A 184 -2.63 -31.88 -0.34
CA ARG A 184 -3.57 -30.76 -0.49
C ARG A 184 -5.00 -31.29 -0.47
N TYR A 185 -5.85 -30.67 0.32
CA TYR A 185 -7.29 -30.92 0.25
C TYR A 185 -7.87 -30.09 -0.91
N VAL A 186 -8.58 -30.76 -1.83
CA VAL A 186 -9.26 -30.11 -2.96
C VAL A 186 -10.72 -30.53 -2.93
N SER A 187 -11.62 -29.57 -2.72
CA SER A 187 -13.07 -29.83 -2.77
C SER A 187 -13.54 -30.02 -4.21
N SER A 188 -14.71 -30.65 -4.41
CA SER A 188 -15.30 -30.83 -5.75
C SER A 188 -15.47 -29.50 -6.49
N ASN A 189 -15.90 -28.44 -5.78
CA ASN A 189 -16.08 -27.10 -6.35
C ASN A 189 -14.75 -26.47 -6.76
N GLU A 190 -13.70 -26.65 -5.95
CA GLU A 190 -12.35 -26.18 -6.27
C GLU A 190 -11.76 -26.94 -7.47
N ALA A 191 -11.99 -28.25 -7.55
CA ALA A 191 -11.55 -29.07 -8.67
C ALA A 191 -12.16 -28.58 -9.99
N VAL A 192 -13.47 -28.33 -10.02
CA VAL A 192 -14.15 -27.76 -11.20
C VAL A 192 -13.60 -26.39 -11.58
N TRP A 193 -13.39 -25.50 -10.59
CA TRP A 193 -12.82 -24.18 -10.82
C TRP A 193 -11.42 -24.23 -11.46
N ARG A 194 -10.60 -25.19 -11.00
CA ARG A 194 -9.25 -25.44 -11.54
C ARG A 194 -9.30 -26.05 -12.93
N ILE A 195 -10.19 -27.02 -13.19
CA ILE A 195 -10.36 -27.63 -14.52
C ILE A 195 -10.70 -26.57 -15.56
N PHE A 196 -11.60 -25.64 -15.23
CA PHE A 196 -11.94 -24.52 -16.11
C PHE A 196 -10.93 -23.38 -16.11
N SER A 197 -9.83 -23.50 -15.36
CA SER A 197 -8.77 -22.48 -15.28
C SER A 197 -9.27 -21.09 -14.88
N PHE A 198 -10.31 -21.02 -14.04
CA PHE A 198 -10.83 -19.75 -13.58
C PHE A 198 -9.86 -19.06 -12.61
N PRO A 199 -9.65 -17.74 -12.71
CA PRO A 199 -8.77 -17.01 -11.79
C PRO A 199 -9.27 -17.10 -10.35
N ILE A 200 -8.40 -17.53 -9.44
CA ILE A 200 -8.69 -17.60 -8.00
C ILE A 200 -8.50 -16.25 -7.30
N HIS A 201 -7.75 -15.34 -7.92
CA HIS A 201 -7.56 -13.98 -7.44
C HIS A 201 -7.30 -13.07 -8.63
N GLU A 202 -7.71 -11.81 -8.51
CA GLU A 202 -7.42 -10.78 -9.49
C GLU A 202 -7.03 -9.47 -8.81
N ARG A 203 -6.08 -8.78 -9.42
CA ARG A 203 -5.62 -7.46 -9.00
C ARG A 203 -5.78 -6.51 -10.17
N HIS A 204 -6.59 -5.49 -9.94
CA HIS A 204 -6.79 -4.39 -10.85
C HIS A 204 -6.55 -3.09 -10.09
N PRO A 205 -5.79 -2.14 -10.66
CA PRO A 205 -5.08 -2.26 -11.94
C PRO A 205 -3.85 -3.17 -11.87
N SER A 206 -3.29 -3.54 -13.02
CA SER A 206 -2.04 -4.30 -13.09
C SER A 206 -0.86 -3.44 -12.60
N VAL A 207 0.02 -4.00 -11.78
CA VAL A 207 1.19 -3.31 -11.24
C VAL A 207 2.46 -3.96 -11.79
N VAL A 208 3.28 -3.18 -12.49
CA VAL A 208 4.57 -3.61 -13.04
C VAL A 208 5.68 -3.05 -12.16
N HIS A 209 6.53 -3.94 -11.66
CA HIS A 209 7.69 -3.53 -10.86
C HIS A 209 8.82 -3.05 -11.76
N LEU A 210 9.31 -1.84 -11.46
CA LEU A 210 10.33 -1.14 -12.21
C LEU A 210 11.64 -1.17 -11.42
N ALA A 211 12.68 -1.72 -12.04
CA ALA A 211 14.00 -1.85 -11.45
C ALA A 211 14.63 -0.49 -11.24
N VAL A 212 15.43 -0.37 -10.16
CA VAL A 212 16.24 0.81 -9.85
C VAL A 212 17.60 0.31 -9.42
N HIS A 213 18.64 0.81 -10.07
CA HIS A 213 20.03 0.52 -9.76
C HIS A 213 20.91 1.57 -10.43
N LEU A 214 22.15 1.73 -9.93
CA LEU A 214 23.19 2.50 -10.62
C LEU A 214 23.63 1.80 -11.91
N GLU A 215 24.39 2.51 -12.74
CA GLU A 215 25.02 1.95 -13.92
C GLU A 215 25.87 0.73 -13.53
N ASN A 216 25.70 -0.38 -14.25
CA ASN A 216 26.31 -1.69 -13.94
C ASN A 216 25.95 -2.30 -12.57
N GLY A 217 25.03 -1.69 -11.80
CA GLY A 217 24.56 -2.16 -10.50
C GLY A 217 23.36 -3.13 -10.55
N GLN A 218 23.03 -3.69 -11.72
CA GLN A 218 21.89 -4.60 -11.83
C GLN A 218 22.08 -5.89 -11.02
N ARG A 219 21.02 -6.34 -10.34
CA ARG A 219 20.99 -7.68 -9.73
C ARG A 219 20.94 -8.74 -10.82
N MET A 220 21.90 -9.65 -10.81
CA MET A 220 21.99 -10.77 -11.75
C MET A 220 22.04 -12.11 -11.03
N TYR A 221 21.44 -13.12 -11.65
CA TYR A 221 21.55 -14.51 -11.23
C TYR A 221 22.44 -15.25 -12.22
N PHE A 222 23.43 -15.96 -11.71
CA PHE A 222 24.41 -16.68 -12.51
C PHE A 222 24.80 -18.00 -11.83
N THR A 223 25.37 -18.90 -12.61
CA THR A 223 26.06 -20.10 -12.13
C THR A 223 27.57 -19.90 -12.32
N ALA A 224 28.39 -20.73 -11.69
CA ALA A 224 29.84 -20.66 -11.86
C ALA A 224 30.27 -20.73 -13.34
N GLN A 225 29.54 -21.49 -14.17
CA GLN A 225 29.84 -21.68 -15.58
C GLN A 225 29.50 -20.47 -16.46
N ASN A 226 28.49 -19.67 -16.10
CA ASN A 226 28.04 -18.55 -16.93
C ASN A 226 28.32 -17.17 -16.33
N ALA A 227 29.00 -17.09 -15.18
CA ALA A 227 29.30 -15.84 -14.48
C ALA A 227 30.00 -14.81 -15.37
N VAL A 228 31.06 -15.23 -16.08
CA VAL A 228 31.85 -14.35 -16.97
C VAL A 228 31.01 -13.84 -18.12
N GLN A 229 30.25 -14.72 -18.78
CA GLN A 229 29.36 -14.35 -19.87
C GLN A 229 28.25 -13.40 -19.41
N ARG A 230 27.65 -13.66 -18.24
CA ARG A 230 26.62 -12.81 -17.63
C ARG A 230 27.15 -11.44 -17.23
N ALA A 231 28.39 -11.35 -16.76
CA ALA A 231 29.03 -10.09 -16.44
C ALA A 231 29.37 -9.28 -17.69
N ALA A 232 29.82 -9.94 -18.76
CA ALA A 232 30.12 -9.29 -20.05
C ALA A 232 28.85 -8.84 -20.79
N GLN A 233 27.75 -9.59 -20.67
CA GLN A 233 26.46 -9.29 -21.29
C GLN A 233 25.36 -9.35 -20.24
N PRO A 234 25.26 -8.33 -19.37
CA PRO A 234 24.25 -8.27 -18.34
C PRO A 234 22.87 -8.20 -19.00
N PRO A 235 21.89 -8.96 -18.50
CA PRO A 235 20.62 -9.05 -19.19
C PRO A 235 19.75 -7.82 -18.87
N SER A 236 19.04 -7.29 -19.88
CA SER A 236 18.32 -6.02 -19.78
C SER A 236 17.33 -5.97 -18.63
N THR A 237 17.34 -4.90 -17.85
CA THR A 237 16.35 -4.63 -16.80
C THR A 237 15.24 -3.76 -17.38
N THR A 238 14.16 -3.56 -16.61
CA THR A 238 13.15 -2.56 -16.98
C THR A 238 13.76 -1.16 -17.10
N LEU A 239 14.79 -0.84 -16.30
CA LEU A 239 15.45 0.46 -16.36
C LEU A 239 16.29 0.63 -17.63
N THR A 240 17.16 -0.34 -17.94
CA THR A 240 18.00 -0.24 -19.14
C THR A 240 17.17 -0.33 -20.42
N SER A 241 16.11 -1.14 -20.43
CA SER A 241 15.17 -1.18 -21.54
C SER A 241 14.35 0.10 -21.67
N PHE A 242 14.04 0.80 -20.57
CA PHE A 242 13.38 2.10 -20.64
C PHE A 242 14.27 3.11 -21.38
N PHE A 243 15.54 3.22 -20.99
CA PHE A 243 16.53 4.06 -21.69
C PHE A 243 16.65 3.70 -23.17
N GLU A 244 16.78 2.42 -23.50
CA GLU A 244 16.82 1.95 -24.88
C GLU A 244 15.52 2.29 -25.63
N THR A 245 14.36 2.23 -24.98
CA THR A 245 13.10 2.58 -25.65
C THR A 245 13.02 4.08 -25.91
N CYS A 246 13.46 4.92 -24.97
CA CYS A 246 13.57 6.37 -25.17
C CYS A 246 14.53 6.73 -26.32
N GLN A 247 15.58 5.95 -26.56
CA GLN A 247 16.47 6.17 -27.71
C GLN A 247 15.79 5.95 -29.06
N ASN A 248 14.82 5.03 -29.11
CA ASN A 248 14.28 4.50 -30.38
C ASN A 248 12.81 4.91 -30.64
N ASP A 249 12.14 5.53 -29.67
CA ASP A 249 10.72 5.86 -29.75
C ASP A 249 10.44 7.25 -29.15
N ASP A 250 10.06 8.20 -30.02
CA ASP A 250 9.75 9.58 -29.65
C ASP A 250 8.64 9.68 -28.60
N PHE A 251 7.66 8.77 -28.62
CA PHE A 251 6.61 8.77 -27.60
C PHE A 251 7.18 8.40 -26.23
N ALA A 252 8.10 7.44 -26.17
CA ALA A 252 8.73 7.05 -24.90
C ALA A 252 9.56 8.19 -24.29
N GLN A 253 10.15 9.07 -25.11
CA GLN A 253 10.86 10.26 -24.64
C GLN A 253 9.95 11.24 -23.89
N THR A 254 8.64 11.20 -24.15
CA THR A 254 7.68 12.03 -23.42
C THR A 254 7.35 11.48 -22.02
N LEU A 255 7.76 10.26 -21.67
CA LEU A 255 7.28 9.56 -20.48
C LEU A 255 8.24 9.67 -19.29
N LEU A 256 7.67 9.70 -18.09
CA LEU A 256 8.37 9.34 -16.86
C LEU A 256 8.50 7.82 -16.77
N TYR A 257 9.51 7.34 -16.05
CA TYR A 257 9.74 5.90 -15.92
C TYR A 257 8.54 5.17 -15.29
N SER A 258 7.88 5.79 -14.31
CA SER A 258 6.67 5.26 -13.66
C SER A 258 5.44 5.18 -14.58
N GLU A 259 5.40 5.99 -15.64
CA GLU A 259 4.32 6.02 -16.63
C GLU A 259 4.51 4.95 -17.72
N MET A 260 5.72 4.40 -17.86
CA MET A 260 6.08 3.44 -18.91
C MET A 260 5.09 2.26 -19.01
N PRO A 261 4.69 1.60 -17.90
CA PRO A 261 3.76 0.46 -17.96
C PRO A 261 2.35 0.80 -18.44
N LYS A 262 1.96 2.07 -18.41
CA LYS A 262 0.65 2.53 -18.90
C LYS A 262 0.53 2.37 -20.41
N TYR A 263 1.62 2.54 -21.14
CA TYR A 263 1.64 2.54 -22.61
C TYR A 263 2.45 1.39 -23.21
N TYR A 264 3.38 0.83 -22.44
CA TYR A 264 4.22 -0.30 -22.85
C TYR A 264 3.99 -1.49 -21.90
N THR A 265 4.15 -2.70 -22.44
CA THR A 265 4.17 -3.93 -21.66
C THR A 265 5.58 -4.49 -21.61
N TRP A 266 6.01 -4.96 -20.44
CA TRP A 266 7.28 -5.67 -20.30
C TRP A 266 7.15 -7.08 -20.88
N ASN A 267 7.92 -7.39 -21.92
CA ASN A 267 8.02 -8.73 -22.46
C ASN A 267 9.17 -9.47 -21.75
N GLN A 268 8.83 -10.49 -20.97
CA GLN A 268 9.80 -11.23 -20.17
C GLN A 268 10.78 -12.04 -21.03
N SER A 269 10.34 -12.56 -22.17
CA SER A 269 11.15 -13.40 -23.06
C SER A 269 12.20 -12.57 -23.80
N SER A 270 11.80 -11.42 -24.36
CA SER A 270 12.73 -10.52 -25.05
C SER A 270 13.44 -9.55 -24.10
N ARG A 271 12.96 -9.43 -22.85
CA ARG A 271 13.43 -8.45 -21.85
C ARG A 271 13.41 -7.01 -22.37
N ARG A 272 12.30 -6.65 -23.03
CA ARG A 272 12.09 -5.31 -23.59
C ARG A 272 10.70 -4.80 -23.29
N PHE A 273 10.57 -3.48 -23.20
CA PHE A 273 9.28 -2.84 -23.33
C PHE A 273 8.78 -2.88 -24.78
N ILE A 274 7.49 -3.20 -24.96
CA ILE A 274 6.82 -3.24 -26.25
C ILE A 274 5.54 -2.40 -26.13
N ARG A 275 5.23 -1.58 -27.15
CA ARG A 275 3.98 -0.81 -27.18
C ARG A 275 2.77 -1.71 -26.94
N ARG A 276 1.83 -1.23 -26.14
CA ARG A 276 0.54 -1.90 -25.96
C ARG A 276 -0.24 -1.89 -27.27
N LYS A 277 -0.89 -3.01 -27.56
CA LYS A 277 -1.74 -3.20 -28.74
C LYS A 277 -3.24 -3.02 -28.44
N GLN A 278 -3.57 -2.82 -27.16
CA GLN A 278 -4.94 -2.74 -26.65
C GLN A 278 -5.00 -1.68 -25.56
N GLY A 279 -6.15 -1.02 -25.43
CA GLY A 279 -6.40 0.04 -24.47
C GLY A 279 -7.13 1.21 -25.09
N LYS A 280 -7.13 2.35 -24.41
CA LYS A 280 -7.68 3.61 -24.92
C LYS A 280 -6.63 4.25 -25.86
N PRO A 281 -6.97 4.54 -27.13
CA PRO A 281 -6.07 5.25 -28.03
C PRO A 281 -5.62 6.59 -27.44
N VAL A 282 -4.35 6.93 -27.61
CA VAL A 282 -3.80 8.20 -27.13
C VAL A 282 -3.99 9.26 -28.21
N PRO A 283 -4.71 10.37 -27.94
CA PRO A 283 -4.88 11.45 -28.92
C PRO A 283 -3.53 12.00 -29.38
N GLY A 284 -3.38 12.20 -30.70
CA GLY A 284 -2.16 12.76 -31.30
C GLY A 284 -1.05 11.73 -31.59
N TYR A 285 -1.21 10.46 -31.20
CA TYR A 285 -0.22 9.41 -31.48
C TYR A 285 -0.85 8.19 -32.14
N THR A 286 -0.42 7.89 -33.37
CA THR A 286 -0.84 6.69 -34.10
C THR A 286 -0.26 5.44 -33.44
N ASP A 287 -1.08 4.39 -33.31
CA ASP A 287 -0.70 3.10 -32.72
C ASP A 287 -0.14 3.17 -31.30
N VAL A 288 -0.58 4.16 -30.52
CA VAL A 288 -0.29 4.25 -29.09
C VAL A 288 -1.58 4.07 -28.29
N TYR A 289 -1.56 3.09 -27.39
CA TYR A 289 -2.68 2.74 -26.54
C TYR A 289 -2.28 2.84 -25.07
N SER A 290 -3.21 3.32 -24.25
CA SER A 290 -3.05 3.46 -22.82
C SER A 290 -3.97 2.50 -22.05
N THR A 291 -3.48 1.95 -20.95
CA THR A 291 -4.29 1.18 -19.99
C THR A 291 -4.26 1.84 -18.61
N ASP A 292 -4.81 1.15 -17.61
CA ASP A 292 -4.74 1.53 -16.19
C ASP A 292 -3.48 1.02 -15.48
N ALA A 293 -2.57 0.36 -16.20
CA ALA A 293 -1.41 -0.28 -15.59
C ALA A 293 -0.48 0.74 -14.91
N ILE A 294 0.00 0.39 -13.72
CA ILE A 294 0.79 1.26 -12.86
C ILE A 294 2.24 0.76 -12.80
N GLY A 295 3.19 1.66 -13.04
CA GLY A 295 4.61 1.41 -12.77
C GLY A 295 4.97 1.68 -11.31
N ARG A 296 5.44 0.65 -10.62
CA ARG A 296 5.94 0.75 -9.25
C ARG A 296 7.46 0.72 -9.24
N ILE A 297 8.05 1.89 -9.01
CA ILE A 297 9.48 2.05 -8.76
C ILE A 297 9.77 1.64 -7.31
N TYR A 298 10.77 0.77 -7.10
CA TYR A 298 11.16 0.34 -5.76
C TYR A 298 11.56 1.52 -4.86
N SER A 299 11.24 1.42 -3.57
CA SER A 299 11.75 2.36 -2.58
C SER A 299 13.24 2.13 -2.38
N VAL A 300 14.02 3.21 -2.45
CA VAL A 300 15.45 3.22 -2.12
C VAL A 300 15.57 4.01 -0.83
N HIS A 301 16.31 3.49 0.15
CA HIS A 301 16.54 4.19 1.42
C HIS A 301 17.51 5.35 1.20
N PRO A 302 17.35 6.52 1.83
CA PRO A 302 18.25 7.67 1.66
C PRO A 302 19.72 7.37 1.98
N SER A 303 20.01 6.38 2.83
CA SER A 303 21.39 5.95 3.10
C SER A 303 22.08 5.30 1.89
N ASN A 304 21.33 4.86 0.87
CA ASN A 304 21.86 4.46 -0.42
C ASN A 304 21.87 5.68 -1.35
N ASP A 305 22.76 6.62 -1.02
CA ASP A 305 22.81 8.02 -1.45
C ASP A 305 22.57 8.20 -2.96
N GLU A 306 23.53 7.84 -3.81
CA GLU A 306 23.43 8.03 -5.26
C GLU A 306 22.26 7.28 -5.91
N CYS A 307 21.92 6.09 -5.41
CA CYS A 307 20.78 5.32 -5.95
C CYS A 307 19.44 5.96 -5.56
N PHE A 308 19.38 6.62 -4.39
CA PHE A 308 18.22 7.38 -3.94
C PHE A 308 17.99 8.60 -4.86
N TYR A 309 19.03 9.36 -5.19
CA TYR A 309 18.90 10.49 -6.12
C TYR A 309 18.62 10.05 -7.55
N LEU A 310 19.22 8.95 -8.02
CA LEU A 310 18.86 8.35 -9.30
C LEU A 310 17.36 8.03 -9.36
N ARG A 311 16.82 7.42 -8.29
CA ARG A 311 15.37 7.16 -8.18
C ARG A 311 14.56 8.44 -8.25
N LEU A 312 15.00 9.51 -7.57
CA LEU A 312 14.32 10.81 -7.58
C LEU A 312 14.30 11.39 -9.00
N LEU A 313 15.40 11.32 -9.73
CA LEU A 313 15.46 11.74 -11.13
C LEU A 313 14.52 10.91 -12.01
N LEU A 314 14.44 9.58 -11.84
CA LEU A 314 13.52 8.74 -12.62
C LEU A 314 12.03 9.08 -12.44
N VAL A 315 11.68 9.77 -11.35
CA VAL A 315 10.32 10.25 -11.07
C VAL A 315 10.06 11.64 -11.67
N ASN A 316 11.11 12.41 -11.98
CA ASN A 316 11.00 13.82 -12.39
C ASN A 316 11.52 14.11 -13.80
N VAL A 317 12.44 13.30 -14.32
CA VAL A 317 13.06 13.47 -15.64
C VAL A 317 12.34 12.60 -16.66
N ARG A 318 11.81 13.21 -17.72
CA ARG A 318 11.14 12.54 -18.83
C ARG A 318 12.15 12.07 -19.88
N GLY A 319 11.93 10.87 -20.41
CA GLY A 319 12.64 10.37 -21.58
C GLY A 319 14.16 10.22 -21.51
N PRO A 320 14.81 9.97 -20.35
CA PRO A 320 16.26 9.80 -20.33
C PRO A 320 16.66 8.62 -21.23
N THR A 321 17.69 8.83 -22.06
CA THR A 321 18.18 7.82 -23.02
C THR A 321 19.35 7.01 -22.47
N SER A 322 19.91 7.38 -21.32
CA SER A 322 21.02 6.68 -20.67
C SER A 322 21.15 7.12 -19.21
N PHE A 323 22.00 6.43 -18.44
CA PHE A 323 22.40 6.87 -17.10
C PHE A 323 23.05 8.26 -17.10
N GLN A 324 23.84 8.57 -18.13
CA GLN A 324 24.48 9.88 -18.28
C GLN A 324 23.45 10.97 -18.60
N GLN A 325 22.52 10.69 -19.53
CA GLN A 325 21.46 11.64 -19.88
C GLN A 325 20.54 11.93 -18.69
N LEU A 326 20.28 10.94 -17.85
CA LEU A 326 19.45 11.10 -16.65
C LEU A 326 20.01 12.14 -15.66
N ARG A 327 21.32 12.32 -15.61
CA ARG A 327 22.01 13.32 -14.77
C ARG A 327 22.55 14.52 -15.56
N THR A 328 22.13 14.68 -16.80
CA THR A 328 22.46 15.84 -17.62
C THR A 328 21.36 16.88 -17.42
N VAL A 329 21.72 18.08 -16.98
CA VAL A 329 20.81 19.19 -16.69
C VAL A 329 21.25 20.40 -17.52
N ASP A 330 20.33 21.00 -18.27
CA ASP A 330 20.60 22.15 -19.16
C ASP A 330 21.77 21.94 -20.14
N GLY A 331 21.95 20.69 -20.60
CA GLY A 331 23.03 20.31 -21.52
C GLY A 331 24.37 20.01 -20.86
N GLU A 332 24.48 20.18 -19.54
CA GLU A 332 25.70 19.90 -18.77
C GLU A 332 25.59 18.59 -17.98
N LEU A 333 26.62 17.74 -18.09
CA LEU A 333 26.69 16.48 -17.37
C LEU A 333 27.11 16.72 -15.90
N CYS A 334 26.21 16.48 -14.95
CA CYS A 334 26.53 16.55 -13.53
C CYS A 334 27.45 15.41 -13.10
N GLY A 335 28.35 15.67 -12.15
CA GLY A 335 29.29 14.69 -11.58
C GLY A 335 28.62 13.59 -10.76
N SER A 336 27.43 13.85 -10.22
CA SER A 336 26.62 12.90 -9.43
C SER A 336 25.12 13.02 -9.71
N TYR A 337 24.33 12.02 -9.33
CA TYR A 337 22.87 12.11 -9.38
C TYR A 337 22.34 13.10 -8.34
N LYS A 338 23.02 13.24 -7.19
CA LYS A 338 22.73 14.26 -6.18
C LYS A 338 22.79 15.66 -6.77
N GLU A 339 23.90 15.98 -7.43
CA GLU A 339 24.14 17.29 -8.05
C GLU A 339 23.07 17.60 -9.11
N ALA A 340 22.71 16.62 -9.96
CA ALA A 340 21.61 16.80 -10.91
C ALA A 340 20.27 17.11 -10.21
N CYS A 341 19.96 16.44 -9.10
CA CYS A 341 18.77 16.77 -8.29
C CYS A 341 18.83 18.20 -7.72
N GLN A 342 20.01 18.66 -7.28
CA GLN A 342 20.18 20.03 -6.77
C GLN A 342 19.94 21.07 -7.87
N ARG A 343 20.52 20.86 -9.07
CA ARG A 343 20.33 21.78 -10.22
C ARG A 343 18.87 21.81 -10.68
N LEU A 344 18.17 20.69 -10.63
CA LEU A 344 16.73 20.60 -10.91
C LEU A 344 15.84 21.09 -9.76
N GLN A 345 16.42 21.61 -8.67
CA GLN A 345 15.69 22.09 -7.49
C GLN A 345 14.76 21.03 -6.87
N LEU A 346 15.13 19.75 -6.99
CA LEU A 346 14.41 18.63 -6.39
C LEU A 346 14.81 18.40 -4.93
N LEU A 347 15.86 19.08 -4.48
CA LEU A 347 16.36 19.07 -3.11
C LEU A 347 16.24 20.49 -2.55
N GLU A 348 15.94 20.59 -1.26
CA GLU A 348 16.07 21.86 -0.55
C GLU A 348 17.52 22.35 -0.68
N ASN A 349 17.69 23.60 -1.09
CA ASN A 349 18.99 24.24 -1.18
C ASN A 349 19.15 25.24 -0.05
N ASP A 350 20.38 25.42 0.42
CA ASP A 350 20.70 26.34 1.51
C ASP A 350 21.10 27.73 0.99
N ALA A 351 20.87 28.00 -0.30
CA ALA A 351 21.31 29.25 -0.93
C ALA A 351 20.64 30.46 -0.28
N HIS A 352 19.36 30.35 0.07
CA HIS A 352 18.68 31.41 0.82
C HIS A 352 19.22 31.56 2.24
N TRP A 353 19.73 30.50 2.89
CA TRP A 353 20.33 30.58 4.23
C TRP A 353 21.69 31.24 4.17
N ASP A 354 22.47 30.92 3.14
CA ASP A 354 23.74 31.56 2.85
C ASP A 354 23.56 33.06 2.59
N GLN A 355 22.63 33.44 1.71
CA GLN A 355 22.28 34.83 1.44
C GLN A 355 21.82 35.56 2.71
N THR A 356 20.96 34.93 3.50
CA THR A 356 20.42 35.49 4.75
C THR A 356 21.51 35.76 5.78
N LEU A 357 22.44 34.82 5.97
CA LEU A 357 23.57 35.00 6.88
C LEU A 357 24.57 36.02 6.34
N ASN A 358 24.80 36.06 5.03
CA ASN A 358 25.63 37.06 4.38
C ASN A 358 25.12 38.48 4.62
N ASP A 359 23.81 38.70 4.47
CA ASP A 359 23.19 40.00 4.73
C ASP A 359 23.29 40.37 6.21
N ALA A 360 23.06 39.39 7.11
CA ALA A 360 23.16 39.62 8.55
C ALA A 360 24.58 40.01 9.01
N VAL A 361 25.63 39.48 8.37
CA VAL A 361 27.03 39.86 8.64
C VAL A 361 27.27 41.36 8.38
N ILE A 362 26.57 41.95 7.41
CA ILE A 362 26.75 43.36 7.05
C ILE A 362 26.02 44.28 8.04
N SER A 363 24.89 43.85 8.58
CA SER A 363 23.96 44.73 9.30
C SER A 363 23.77 44.43 10.79
N SER A 364 24.39 43.37 11.32
CA SER A 364 24.07 42.85 12.66
C SER A 364 25.31 42.56 13.50
N HIS A 365 25.15 42.55 14.82
CA HIS A 365 26.21 42.17 15.75
C HIS A 365 26.36 40.66 15.89
N ALA A 366 27.55 40.18 16.28
CA ALA A 366 27.88 38.76 16.40
C ALA A 366 26.85 37.93 17.20
N HIS A 367 26.32 38.46 18.31
CA HIS A 367 25.26 37.77 19.07
C HIS A 367 23.95 37.57 18.29
N GLN A 368 23.56 38.53 17.45
CA GLN A 368 22.36 38.44 16.61
C GLN A 368 22.57 37.43 15.49
N ILE A 369 23.77 37.38 14.91
CA ILE A 369 24.15 36.39 13.90
C ILE A 369 24.09 34.98 14.52
N ARG A 370 24.60 34.78 15.75
CA ARG A 370 24.46 33.50 16.48
C ARG A 370 23.00 33.10 16.71
N THR A 371 22.15 34.06 17.09
CA THR A 371 20.71 33.81 17.28
C THR A 371 20.04 33.41 15.96
N LEU A 372 20.33 34.14 14.88
CA LEU A 372 19.82 33.84 13.54
C LEU A 372 20.26 32.44 13.06
N PHE A 373 21.55 32.11 13.20
CA PHE A 373 22.06 30.78 12.90
C PHE A 373 21.35 29.69 13.71
N SER A 374 21.09 29.94 15.00
CA SER A 374 20.35 29.02 15.87
C SER A 374 18.90 28.81 15.41
N ILE A 375 18.23 29.86 14.93
CA ILE A 375 16.87 29.76 14.36
C ILE A 375 16.90 28.92 13.08
N ILE A 376 17.84 29.19 12.17
CA ILE A 376 17.99 28.45 10.91
C ILE A 376 18.17 26.95 11.17
N ILE A 377 19.09 26.56 12.05
CA ILE A 377 19.34 25.13 12.31
C ILE A 377 18.18 24.44 13.05
N SER A 378 17.44 25.15 13.90
CA SER A 378 16.40 24.55 14.75
C SER A 378 15.02 24.51 14.10
N THR A 379 14.73 25.43 13.19
CA THR A 379 13.39 25.60 12.60
C THR A 379 13.34 25.39 11.10
N CYS A 380 14.47 25.57 10.41
CA CYS A 380 14.52 25.57 8.95
C CYS A 380 15.25 24.38 8.34
N PHE A 381 15.87 23.53 9.17
CA PHE A 381 16.50 22.26 8.77
C PHE A 381 17.37 22.35 7.51
N PRO A 382 18.41 23.22 7.50
CA PRO A 382 19.31 23.36 6.36
C PRO A 382 19.89 21.99 5.95
N SER A 383 20.07 21.83 4.65
CA SER A 383 20.57 20.60 4.03
C SER A 383 22.06 20.33 4.34
N ASN A 384 22.87 21.37 4.59
CA ASN A 384 24.24 21.27 5.09
C ASN A 384 24.57 22.37 6.13
N PRO A 385 24.16 22.20 7.40
CA PRO A 385 24.44 23.18 8.46
C PRO A 385 25.93 23.35 8.77
N ILE A 386 26.77 22.36 8.45
CA ILE A 386 28.21 22.38 8.72
C ILE A 386 28.90 23.39 7.82
N ASP A 387 28.56 23.42 6.53
CA ASP A 387 29.15 24.37 5.58
C ASP A 387 28.78 25.82 5.96
N LEU A 388 27.50 26.05 6.33
CA LEU A 388 27.06 27.35 6.84
C LEU A 388 27.82 27.75 8.11
N TRP A 389 28.00 26.82 9.06
CA TRP A 389 28.80 27.08 10.26
C TRP A 389 30.24 27.45 9.91
N ILE A 390 30.92 26.64 9.11
CA ILE A 390 32.33 26.86 8.74
C ILE A 390 32.52 28.22 8.07
N LYS A 391 31.57 28.63 7.22
CA LYS A 391 31.61 29.90 6.49
C LYS A 391 31.40 31.13 7.38
N TYR A 392 30.51 31.05 8.38
CA TYR A 392 30.08 32.21 9.17
C TYR A 392 30.58 32.23 10.63
N LYS A 393 31.26 31.18 11.11
CA LYS A 393 31.71 31.05 12.51
C LYS A 393 32.55 32.22 13.02
N ASP A 394 33.37 32.84 12.18
CA ASP A 394 34.29 33.89 12.61
C ASP A 394 33.51 35.17 12.95
N TYR A 395 32.54 35.55 12.11
CA TYR A 395 31.60 36.64 12.38
C TYR A 395 30.69 36.36 13.58
N MET A 396 30.38 35.09 13.83
CA MET A 396 29.64 34.66 15.01
C MET A 396 30.48 34.67 16.29
N CYS A 397 31.80 34.72 16.22
CA CYS A 397 32.68 34.66 17.40
C CYS A 397 33.37 36.00 17.73
N ASP A 398 33.18 37.03 16.91
CA ASP A 398 33.91 38.30 16.97
C ASP A 398 33.79 39.02 18.33
N ASP A 399 32.64 38.92 19.00
CA ASP A 399 32.41 39.55 20.32
C ASP A 399 32.85 38.69 21.53
N ILE A 400 33.24 37.43 21.33
CA ILE A 400 33.47 36.48 22.44
C ILE A 400 34.69 36.89 23.27
N LEU A 401 35.81 37.23 22.63
CA LEU A 401 37.02 37.65 23.34
C LEU A 401 36.77 38.91 24.16
N TYR A 402 36.11 39.91 23.56
CA TYR A 402 35.72 41.14 24.24
C TYR A 402 34.80 40.88 25.45
N GLN A 403 33.82 39.99 25.31
CA GLN A 403 32.94 39.60 26.42
C GLN A 403 33.70 38.89 27.55
N ILE A 404 34.65 38.01 27.22
CA ILE A 404 35.48 37.30 28.21
C ILE A 404 36.40 38.29 28.95
N GLN A 405 37.08 39.18 28.22
CA GLN A 405 37.96 40.21 28.79
C GLN A 405 37.20 41.12 29.77
N ASN A 406 36.01 41.57 29.38
CA ASN A 406 35.14 42.37 30.24
C ASN A 406 34.62 41.60 31.46
N ARG A 407 34.23 40.33 31.29
CA ARG A 407 33.73 39.50 32.39
C ARG A 407 34.82 39.16 33.41
N MET A 408 36.06 38.97 32.96
CA MET A 408 37.20 38.62 33.82
C MET A 408 37.97 39.85 34.34
N GLY A 409 37.65 41.06 33.86
CA GLY A 409 38.35 42.29 34.21
C GLY A 409 39.84 42.28 33.79
N ASN A 410 40.21 41.42 32.83
CA ASN A 410 41.59 41.26 32.37
C ASN A 410 41.66 41.49 30.85
N PRO A 411 42.19 42.65 30.41
CA PRO A 411 42.26 43.00 28.99
C PRO A 411 43.31 42.20 28.20
N ASN A 412 44.14 41.38 28.85
CA ASN A 412 45.24 40.64 28.22
C ASN A 412 44.99 39.11 28.11
N ILE A 413 43.73 38.69 28.00
CA ILE A 413 43.36 37.29 27.73
C ILE A 413 43.58 36.95 26.26
#